data_AF-A0AA96ZN34-F1
#
_entry.id   AF-A0AA96ZN34-F1
#
_cell.length_a   1.000
_cell.length_b   1.000
_cell.length_c   1.000
_cell.angle_alpha   90.00
_cell.angle_beta   90.00
_cell.angle_gamma   90.00
#
_symmetry.space_group_name_H-M   'P 1'
#
loop_
_entity.id
_entity.type
_entity.pdbx_description
1 polymer ?
#
loop_
_entity_poly.entity_id
_entity_poly.type
_entity_poly.pdbx_seq_one_letter_code
_entity_poly.pdbx_strand_id
1 'polypeptide(L)'
;MKYENVEVLGSYSVREGGSINFSMGKNLELGTEINTYIHELFHMHLTNYSSLGFLLLLFEKECNLSLEYQDELHYNQIKELSTIIFNRTVDVQEVYANNQELLWLENNINSEFKEKSFKLKPKKYQEYCNKLNIITNDMRLNNEEKRYWIDRVCFYALNIQIFSDKFIEALKSRQKLSEYLSRNHPNKRLDEALVKYSKNEKFDGVVEIRIQDILSKIKKINIIKYFNEILSQLEPNATNFKIGDYLCENDIKKFIELNQKRMDERVKLFDFYNLDVIKVDDISNHLNFGIFAIKNYESTINKENFYYITEALINLTPSYISEEVSYDFLNNPKIKVIGIPSQEFDIAKMKPNYIEVKDTPIVVLIDSYNTAKKILKVLLNGELYVGDLYEQTVKNFSTILFFRERTEPKIIYIFPTLKKMSIRLVKELGIEDILVYSKDTRFKKILSIFNCEVEMLKFIKWIFSFIMKSSCIFTSIGDPATKMSFNLTRSLFDDVMKIKIPNYYIHWAALPTKKTIGEPFYSLMEFENGENIGSFKATNQNTIIFFLNKNDAVNYRKKIFTTDSMAHKLEVVGIDRHYWNIIEKYILETGINICICTDVNNNIGKIMKLKEVDNIITQFSKV
;
A
#
# COMPACT_ATOMS: atom_id res chain seq x y z
N MET A 1 -22.49 18.79 -7.07
CA MET A 1 -23.86 18.44 -6.62
C MET A 1 -23.74 17.67 -5.32
N LYS A 2 -24.36 18.13 -4.23
CA LYS A 2 -24.46 17.38 -2.98
C LYS A 2 -25.57 16.35 -3.16
N TYR A 3 -25.20 15.10 -3.41
CA TYR A 3 -26.11 13.99 -3.14
C TYR A 3 -26.37 13.98 -1.63
N GLU A 4 -27.60 13.67 -1.20
CA GLU A 4 -27.94 13.38 0.20
C GLU A 4 -26.82 12.52 0.81
N ASN A 5 -26.34 12.86 2.02
CA ASN A 5 -25.15 12.31 2.68
C ASN A 5 -25.05 10.77 2.64
N VAL A 6 -24.66 10.20 1.50
CA VAL A 6 -24.19 8.82 1.37
C VAL A 6 -22.69 8.93 1.52
N GLU A 7 -22.19 8.53 2.68
CA GLU A 7 -20.76 8.46 2.94
C GLU A 7 -20.14 7.47 1.95
N VAL A 8 -19.22 7.94 1.12
CA VAL A 8 -18.56 7.14 0.08
C VAL A 8 -17.50 6.26 0.77
N LEU A 9 -17.78 4.96 0.87
CA LEU A 9 -16.92 3.99 1.57
C LEU A 9 -15.78 3.45 0.69
N GLY A 10 -15.96 3.49 -0.62
CA GLY A 10 -14.96 3.17 -1.62
C GLY A 10 -15.22 3.96 -2.88
N SER A 11 -14.20 4.07 -3.72
CA SER A 11 -14.36 4.68 -5.04
C SER A 11 -13.38 4.09 -6.03
N TYR A 12 -13.88 3.73 -7.19
CA TYR A 12 -13.04 3.50 -8.35
C TYR A 12 -12.62 4.85 -8.95
N SER A 13 -11.35 5.20 -8.77
CA SER A 13 -10.71 6.29 -9.49
C SER A 13 -10.01 5.72 -10.72
N VAL A 14 -9.96 6.50 -11.78
CA VAL A 14 -9.33 6.08 -13.02
C VAL A 14 -7.90 6.63 -13.14
N ARG A 15 -7.46 7.42 -12.15
CA ARG A 15 -6.08 7.90 -11.97
C ARG A 15 -5.11 6.72 -11.95
N GLU A 16 -3.91 6.93 -12.47
CA GLU A 16 -2.84 5.91 -12.54
C GLU A 16 -3.24 4.59 -13.26
N GLY A 17 -4.23 4.63 -14.16
CA GLY A 17 -4.66 3.46 -14.94
C GLY A 17 -5.81 2.66 -14.30
N GLY A 18 -6.48 3.23 -13.29
CA GLY A 18 -7.58 2.62 -12.55
C GLY A 18 -7.15 2.12 -11.18
N SER A 19 -7.55 2.82 -10.11
CA SER A 19 -7.34 2.45 -8.71
C SER A 19 -8.67 2.31 -7.98
N ILE A 20 -8.76 1.32 -7.10
CA ILE A 20 -9.89 1.19 -6.16
C ILE A 20 -9.43 1.79 -4.84
N ASN A 21 -9.91 2.98 -4.53
CA ASN A 21 -9.68 3.62 -3.25
C ASN A 21 -10.68 3.11 -2.23
N PHE A 22 -10.19 2.83 -1.03
CA PHE A 22 -10.98 2.18 0.00
C PHE A 22 -10.74 2.86 1.34
N SER A 23 -11.80 3.37 1.97
CA SER A 23 -11.70 4.01 3.29
C SER A 23 -11.55 2.95 4.38
N MET A 24 -10.30 2.58 4.70
CA MET A 24 -10.00 1.46 5.61
C MET A 24 -10.69 1.60 6.98
N GLY A 25 -10.65 2.79 7.58
CA GLY A 25 -11.23 3.04 8.90
C GLY A 25 -12.75 2.91 8.94
N LYS A 26 -13.46 3.57 8.02
CA LYS A 26 -14.94 3.51 8.00
C LYS A 26 -15.48 2.14 7.62
N ASN A 27 -14.85 1.45 6.68
CA ASN A 27 -15.29 0.11 6.34
C ASN A 27 -15.11 -0.86 7.52
N LEU A 28 -14.02 -0.75 8.29
CA LEU A 28 -13.78 -1.56 9.50
C LEU A 28 -14.72 -1.21 10.66
N GLU A 29 -15.09 0.06 10.80
CA GLU A 29 -16.09 0.51 11.77
C GLU A 29 -17.46 -0.13 11.48
N LEU A 30 -17.87 -0.13 10.20
CA LEU A 30 -19.17 -0.59 9.74
C LEU A 30 -19.23 -2.11 9.43
N GLY A 31 -18.07 -2.79 9.34
CA GLY A 31 -17.99 -4.19 8.93
C GLY A 31 -18.41 -4.43 7.47
N THR A 32 -18.13 -3.48 6.60
CA THR A 32 -18.57 -3.45 5.18
C THR A 32 -17.46 -3.77 4.20
N GLU A 33 -16.30 -4.23 4.68
CA GLU A 33 -15.09 -4.24 3.89
C GLU A 33 -15.20 -5.12 2.64
N ILE A 34 -15.79 -6.31 2.80
CA ILE A 34 -15.98 -7.26 1.72
C ILE A 34 -16.95 -6.69 0.69
N ASN A 35 -18.07 -6.13 1.14
CA ASN A 35 -19.09 -5.53 0.28
C ASN A 35 -18.51 -4.42 -0.59
N THR A 36 -17.88 -3.43 0.03
CA THR A 36 -17.28 -2.29 -0.67
C THR A 36 -16.22 -2.76 -1.66
N TYR A 37 -15.34 -3.68 -1.27
CA TYR A 37 -14.32 -4.19 -2.17
C TYR A 37 -14.90 -4.90 -3.40
N ILE A 38 -15.86 -5.80 -3.21
CA ILE A 38 -16.49 -6.53 -4.32
C ILE A 38 -17.27 -5.56 -5.23
N HIS A 39 -17.95 -4.59 -4.63
CA HIS A 39 -18.67 -3.54 -5.35
C HIS A 39 -17.75 -2.75 -6.29
N GLU A 40 -16.65 -2.20 -5.75
CA GLU A 40 -15.70 -1.41 -6.55
C GLU A 40 -14.96 -2.24 -7.60
N LEU A 41 -14.72 -3.53 -7.34
CA LEU A 41 -14.21 -4.44 -8.38
C LEU A 41 -15.15 -4.50 -9.57
N PHE A 42 -16.47 -4.58 -9.35
CA PHE A 42 -17.42 -4.66 -10.46
C PHE A 42 -17.57 -3.33 -11.20
N HIS A 43 -17.41 -2.18 -10.54
CA HIS A 43 -17.26 -0.90 -11.23
C HIS A 43 -16.04 -0.87 -12.15
N MET A 44 -14.89 -1.33 -11.66
CA MET A 44 -13.68 -1.42 -12.48
C MET A 44 -13.85 -2.40 -13.63
N HIS A 45 -14.49 -3.55 -13.40
CA HIS A 45 -14.76 -4.54 -14.43
C HIS A 45 -15.57 -3.92 -15.57
N LEU A 46 -16.77 -3.39 -15.28
CA LEU A 46 -17.63 -2.83 -16.31
C LEU A 46 -17.02 -1.62 -17.02
N THR A 47 -16.24 -0.80 -16.30
CA THR A 47 -15.52 0.32 -16.90
C THR A 47 -14.45 -0.16 -17.89
N ASN A 48 -13.67 -1.18 -17.53
CA ASN A 48 -12.63 -1.73 -18.40
C ASN A 48 -13.18 -2.49 -19.62
N TYR A 49 -14.40 -3.03 -19.52
CA TYR A 49 -15.02 -3.86 -20.57
C TYR A 49 -16.11 -3.14 -21.39
N SER A 50 -16.29 -1.83 -21.21
CA SER A 50 -17.27 -1.05 -21.98
C SER A 50 -16.66 0.08 -22.79
N SER A 51 -17.28 0.40 -23.93
CA SER A 51 -16.82 1.44 -24.85
C SER A 51 -16.82 2.84 -24.23
N LEU A 52 -17.85 3.15 -23.44
CA LEU A 52 -17.96 4.42 -22.72
C LEU A 52 -17.05 4.44 -21.49
N GLY A 53 -16.89 3.31 -20.81
CA GLY A 53 -15.91 3.17 -19.73
C GLY A 53 -14.49 3.40 -20.22
N PHE A 54 -14.09 2.76 -21.33
CA PHE A 54 -12.80 2.98 -21.99
C PHE A 54 -12.55 4.45 -22.34
N LEU A 55 -13.56 5.17 -22.83
CA LEU A 55 -13.43 6.61 -23.11
C LEU A 55 -13.24 7.44 -21.84
N LEU A 56 -13.89 7.10 -20.74
CA LEU A 56 -13.63 7.75 -19.44
C LEU A 56 -12.19 7.50 -18.98
N LEU A 57 -11.68 6.27 -19.14
CA LEU A 57 -10.27 5.93 -18.86
C LEU A 57 -9.31 6.82 -19.64
N LEU A 58 -9.57 6.97 -20.92
CA LEU A 58 -8.79 7.77 -21.84
C LEU A 58 -8.81 9.26 -21.47
N PHE A 59 -10.00 9.82 -21.24
CA PHE A 59 -10.17 11.24 -20.95
C PHE A 59 -9.55 11.62 -19.62
N GLU A 60 -9.64 10.77 -18.61
CA GLU A 60 -8.98 11.03 -17.33
C GLU A 60 -7.46 11.02 -17.45
N LYS A 61 -6.88 10.10 -18.22
CA LYS A 61 -5.44 10.10 -18.46
C LYS A 61 -4.99 11.36 -19.22
N GLU A 62 -5.76 11.79 -20.21
CA GLU A 62 -5.49 13.03 -20.93
C GLU A 62 -5.62 14.26 -20.01
N CYS A 63 -6.62 14.32 -19.12
CA CYS A 63 -6.72 15.37 -18.11
C CYS A 63 -5.47 15.44 -17.22
N ASN A 64 -4.99 14.29 -16.72
CA ASN A 64 -3.80 14.25 -15.87
C ASN A 64 -2.57 14.76 -16.62
N LEU A 65 -2.36 14.32 -17.85
CA LEU A 65 -1.27 14.82 -18.69
C LEU A 65 -1.43 16.32 -18.98
N SER A 66 -2.65 16.79 -19.22
CA SER A 66 -2.90 18.23 -19.44
C SER A 66 -2.49 19.07 -18.23
N LEU A 67 -2.70 18.56 -17.00
CA LEU A 67 -2.21 19.21 -15.78
C LEU A 67 -0.69 19.19 -15.69
N GLU A 68 -0.05 18.06 -16.02
CA GLU A 68 1.42 17.95 -16.08
C GLU A 68 2.04 18.97 -17.07
N TYR A 69 1.40 19.17 -18.23
CA TYR A 69 1.80 20.16 -19.24
C TYR A 69 1.23 21.58 -19.00
N GLN A 70 0.52 21.82 -17.89
CA GLN A 70 -0.07 23.12 -17.53
C GLN A 70 -1.05 23.69 -18.58
N ASP A 71 -1.77 22.83 -19.31
CA ASP A 71 -2.80 23.22 -20.29
C ASP A 71 -4.21 23.19 -19.67
N GLU A 72 -4.55 24.27 -18.96
CA GLU A 72 -5.84 24.39 -18.27
C GLU A 72 -7.04 24.40 -19.22
N LEU A 73 -6.89 24.97 -20.42
CA LEU A 73 -7.99 25.05 -21.39
C LEU A 73 -8.36 23.66 -21.90
N HIS A 74 -7.35 22.87 -22.27
CA HIS A 74 -7.56 21.49 -22.71
C HIS A 74 -8.05 20.60 -21.56
N TYR A 75 -7.48 20.74 -20.37
CA TYR A 75 -7.98 20.05 -19.16
C TYR A 75 -9.47 20.29 -18.94
N ASN A 76 -9.92 21.55 -18.96
CA ASN A 76 -11.31 21.91 -18.74
C ASN A 76 -12.24 21.36 -19.83
N GLN A 77 -11.80 21.39 -21.09
CA GLN A 77 -12.54 20.81 -22.22
C GLN A 77 -12.76 19.29 -22.01
N ILE A 78 -11.69 18.54 -21.74
CA ILE A 78 -11.77 17.08 -21.57
C ILE A 78 -12.55 16.72 -20.32
N LYS A 79 -12.38 17.46 -19.21
CA LYS A 79 -13.16 17.29 -17.98
C LYS A 79 -14.66 17.49 -18.20
N GLU A 80 -15.05 18.47 -19.00
CA GLU A 80 -16.47 18.70 -19.32
C GLU A 80 -17.06 17.54 -20.11
N LEU A 81 -16.36 17.04 -21.14
CA LEU A 81 -16.79 15.88 -21.93
C LEU A 81 -16.87 14.61 -21.07
N SER A 82 -15.87 14.38 -20.23
CA SER A 82 -15.82 13.27 -19.28
C SER A 82 -17.01 13.30 -18.32
N THR A 83 -17.32 14.47 -17.76
CA THR A 83 -18.47 14.66 -16.84
C THR A 83 -19.79 14.30 -17.52
N ILE A 84 -19.97 14.67 -18.80
CA ILE A 84 -21.18 14.33 -19.55
C ILE A 84 -21.32 12.81 -19.72
N ILE A 85 -20.24 12.12 -20.11
CA ILE A 85 -20.26 10.66 -20.27
C ILE A 85 -20.52 10.00 -18.91
N PHE A 86 -19.78 10.39 -17.87
CA PHE A 86 -19.91 9.84 -16.52
C PHE A 86 -21.34 9.92 -15.99
N ASN A 87 -21.97 11.10 -16.08
CA ASN A 87 -23.35 11.32 -15.63
C ASN A 87 -24.37 10.44 -16.38
N ARG A 88 -24.06 10.01 -17.61
CA ARG A 88 -24.92 9.13 -18.39
C ARG A 88 -24.69 7.65 -18.10
N THR A 89 -23.52 7.28 -17.60
CA THR A 89 -23.14 5.88 -17.33
C THR A 89 -23.33 5.47 -15.88
N VAL A 90 -23.31 6.40 -14.92
CA VAL A 90 -23.27 6.12 -13.47
C VAL A 90 -24.41 5.19 -13.01
N ASP A 91 -25.64 5.42 -13.45
CA ASP A 91 -26.77 4.57 -13.03
C ASP A 91 -26.62 3.11 -13.51
N VAL A 92 -26.12 2.89 -14.73
CA VAL A 92 -25.90 1.54 -15.25
C VAL A 92 -24.74 0.86 -14.53
N GLN A 93 -23.69 1.62 -14.21
CA GLN A 93 -22.56 1.16 -13.41
C GLN A 93 -23.02 0.70 -12.02
N GLU A 94 -23.87 1.48 -11.36
CA GLU A 94 -24.44 1.14 -10.06
C GLU A 94 -25.36 -0.08 -10.12
N VAL A 95 -26.23 -0.15 -11.12
CA VAL A 95 -27.10 -1.32 -11.36
C VAL A 95 -26.27 -2.59 -11.52
N TYR A 96 -25.19 -2.50 -12.30
CA TYR A 96 -24.28 -3.61 -12.50
C TYR A 96 -23.58 -4.05 -11.21
N ALA A 97 -22.88 -3.12 -10.56
CA ALA A 97 -22.04 -3.42 -9.40
C ALA A 97 -22.86 -3.98 -8.23
N ASN A 98 -24.02 -3.37 -7.92
CA ASN A 98 -24.89 -3.84 -6.85
C ASN A 98 -25.44 -5.26 -7.10
N ASN A 99 -25.85 -5.58 -8.32
CA ASN A 99 -26.40 -6.91 -8.62
C ASN A 99 -25.30 -7.99 -8.64
N GLN A 100 -24.14 -7.68 -9.22
CA GLN A 100 -22.99 -8.59 -9.22
C GLN A 100 -22.47 -8.84 -7.80
N GLU A 101 -22.40 -7.80 -6.96
CA GLU A 101 -22.03 -7.89 -5.54
C GLU A 101 -22.95 -8.87 -4.80
N LEU A 102 -24.27 -8.71 -4.89
CA LEU A 102 -25.22 -9.56 -4.18
C LEU A 102 -25.15 -11.03 -4.63
N LEU A 103 -25.02 -11.30 -5.93
CA LEU A 103 -24.85 -12.66 -6.45
C LEU A 103 -23.51 -13.27 -6.03
N TRP A 104 -22.45 -12.46 -5.97
CA TRP A 104 -21.14 -12.91 -5.49
C TRP A 104 -21.19 -13.29 -4.01
N LEU A 105 -21.85 -12.48 -3.17
CA LEU A 105 -22.00 -12.76 -1.73
C LEU A 105 -22.77 -14.06 -1.48
N GLU A 106 -23.82 -14.32 -2.26
CA GLU A 106 -24.58 -15.58 -2.14
C GLU A 106 -23.74 -16.80 -2.51
N ASN A 107 -22.94 -16.72 -3.57
CA ASN A 107 -22.08 -17.82 -4.01
C ASN A 107 -20.91 -18.11 -3.06
N ASN A 108 -20.32 -17.07 -2.46
CA ASN A 108 -19.07 -17.20 -1.72
C ASN A 108 -19.26 -17.17 -0.19
N ILE A 109 -20.41 -16.70 0.31
CA ILE A 109 -20.72 -16.61 1.73
C ILE A 109 -21.99 -17.42 2.04
N ASN A 110 -23.17 -16.86 1.77
CA ASN A 110 -24.49 -17.51 1.86
C ASN A 110 -25.62 -16.52 1.51
N SER A 111 -26.84 -17.04 1.31
CA SER A 111 -28.03 -16.24 1.03
C SER A 111 -28.45 -15.31 2.17
N GLU A 112 -28.23 -15.69 3.44
CA GLU A 112 -28.56 -14.83 4.60
C GLU A 112 -27.75 -13.53 4.58
N PHE A 113 -26.45 -13.62 4.27
CA PHE A 113 -25.56 -12.47 4.17
C PHE A 113 -25.97 -11.56 3.01
N LYS A 114 -26.33 -12.13 1.84
CA LYS A 114 -26.88 -11.38 0.71
C LYS A 114 -28.12 -10.57 1.12
N GLU A 115 -29.07 -11.18 1.81
CA GLU A 115 -30.27 -10.48 2.27
C GLU A 115 -29.95 -9.34 3.24
N LYS A 116 -29.04 -9.60 4.20
CA LYS A 116 -28.59 -8.59 5.15
C LYS A 116 -27.94 -7.42 4.43
N SER A 117 -27.03 -7.69 3.48
CA SER A 117 -26.37 -6.67 2.67
C SER A 117 -27.37 -5.85 1.84
N PHE A 118 -28.38 -6.48 1.23
CA PHE A 118 -29.42 -5.77 0.50
C PHE A 118 -30.25 -4.85 1.42
N LYS A 119 -30.69 -5.34 2.59
CA LYS A 119 -31.52 -4.58 3.54
C LYS A 119 -30.78 -3.37 4.12
N LEU A 120 -29.45 -3.44 4.26
CA LEU A 120 -28.62 -2.35 4.77
C LEU A 120 -28.33 -1.26 3.73
N LYS A 121 -28.55 -1.52 2.43
CA LYS A 121 -28.31 -0.52 1.37
C LYS A 121 -29.34 0.63 1.45
N PRO A 122 -28.96 1.88 1.14
CA PRO A 122 -29.91 2.98 1.00
C PRO A 122 -30.97 2.69 -0.06
N LYS A 123 -32.14 3.34 0.02
CA LYS A 123 -33.28 3.10 -0.90
C LYS A 123 -32.89 3.15 -2.38
N LYS A 124 -32.11 4.17 -2.78
CA LYS A 124 -31.62 4.31 -4.16
C LYS A 124 -30.79 3.11 -4.63
N TYR A 125 -29.97 2.55 -3.75
CA TYR A 125 -29.16 1.37 -4.05
C TYR A 125 -30.00 0.08 -4.12
N GLN A 126 -31.06 -0.01 -3.31
CA GLN A 126 -32.05 -1.08 -3.44
C GLN A 126 -32.79 -1.00 -4.80
N GLU A 127 -33.12 0.20 -5.27
CA GLU A 127 -33.71 0.41 -6.60
C GLU A 127 -32.77 -0.07 -7.72
N TYR A 128 -31.46 0.19 -7.61
CA TYR A 128 -30.47 -0.34 -8.55
C TYR A 128 -30.43 -1.86 -8.59
N CYS A 129 -30.51 -2.53 -7.43
CA CYS A 129 -30.64 -3.98 -7.36
C CYS A 129 -31.92 -4.44 -8.08
N ASN A 130 -33.04 -3.79 -7.78
CA ASN A 130 -34.35 -4.18 -8.29
C ASN A 130 -34.48 -4.06 -9.81
N LYS A 131 -33.70 -3.20 -10.46
CA LYS A 131 -33.71 -3.05 -11.94
C LYS A 131 -33.41 -4.35 -12.69
N LEU A 132 -32.66 -5.29 -12.11
CA LEU A 132 -32.33 -6.57 -12.74
C LEU A 132 -33.10 -7.76 -12.15
N ASN A 133 -34.19 -7.52 -11.40
CA ASN A 133 -35.01 -8.57 -10.79
C ASN A 133 -35.50 -9.64 -11.77
N ILE A 134 -35.74 -9.27 -13.01
CA ILE A 134 -36.15 -10.21 -14.06
C ILE A 134 -35.08 -11.28 -14.36
N ILE A 135 -33.81 -10.98 -14.10
CA ILE A 135 -32.69 -11.92 -14.22
C ILE A 135 -32.40 -12.55 -12.85
N THR A 136 -32.26 -11.74 -11.80
CA THR A 136 -31.80 -12.23 -10.48
C THR A 136 -32.80 -13.16 -9.79
N ASN A 137 -34.10 -12.98 -10.04
CA ASN A 137 -35.17 -13.84 -9.52
C ASN A 137 -35.58 -14.96 -10.49
N ASP A 138 -34.91 -15.11 -11.64
CA ASP A 138 -35.18 -16.23 -12.54
C ASP A 138 -34.70 -17.54 -11.90
N MET A 139 -35.64 -18.36 -11.46
CA MET A 139 -35.36 -19.64 -10.79
C MET A 139 -34.81 -20.71 -11.73
N ARG A 140 -34.87 -20.49 -13.05
CA ARG A 140 -34.31 -21.42 -14.04
C ARG A 140 -32.80 -21.27 -14.19
N LEU A 141 -32.26 -20.12 -13.76
CA LEU A 141 -30.85 -19.80 -13.88
C LEU A 141 -30.13 -20.08 -12.57
N ASN A 142 -28.96 -20.68 -12.66
CA ASN A 142 -28.00 -20.68 -11.57
C ASN A 142 -27.32 -19.29 -11.45
N ASN A 143 -26.55 -19.08 -10.38
CA ASN A 143 -25.94 -17.77 -10.13
C ASN A 143 -24.87 -17.39 -11.15
N GLU A 144 -24.14 -18.33 -11.75
CA GLU A 144 -23.17 -18.01 -12.82
C GLU A 144 -23.89 -17.54 -14.09
N GLU A 145 -24.98 -18.20 -14.46
CA GLU A 145 -25.82 -17.82 -15.59
C GLU A 145 -26.48 -16.44 -15.37
N LYS A 146 -26.94 -16.15 -14.14
CA LYS A 146 -27.47 -14.82 -13.79
C LYS A 146 -26.41 -13.73 -13.99
N ARG A 147 -25.19 -13.96 -13.48
CA ARG A 147 -24.07 -13.02 -13.64
C ARG A 147 -23.73 -12.80 -15.12
N TYR A 148 -23.71 -13.86 -15.92
CA TYR A 148 -23.52 -13.79 -17.37
C TYR A 148 -24.58 -12.91 -18.05
N TRP A 149 -25.86 -13.09 -17.73
CA TRP A 149 -26.92 -12.28 -18.32
C TRP A 149 -26.87 -10.83 -17.89
N ILE A 150 -26.50 -10.55 -16.62
CA ILE A 150 -26.26 -9.20 -16.12
C ILE A 150 -25.11 -8.53 -16.90
N ASP A 151 -23.99 -9.23 -17.11
CA ASP A 151 -22.89 -8.75 -17.95
C ASP A 151 -23.40 -8.36 -19.34
N ARG A 152 -24.16 -9.25 -20.00
CA ARG A 152 -24.68 -9.01 -21.35
C ARG A 152 -25.56 -7.77 -21.46
N VAL A 153 -26.51 -7.57 -20.54
CA VAL A 153 -27.44 -6.41 -20.61
C VAL A 153 -26.72 -5.09 -20.28
N CYS A 154 -25.82 -5.10 -19.29
CA CYS A 154 -25.07 -3.90 -18.91
C CYS A 154 -23.99 -3.55 -19.95
N PHE A 155 -23.33 -4.54 -20.56
CA PHE A 155 -22.44 -4.30 -21.69
C PHE A 155 -23.18 -3.72 -22.89
N TYR A 156 -24.35 -4.26 -23.25
CA TYR A 156 -25.17 -3.66 -24.31
C TYR A 156 -25.53 -2.19 -24.04
N ALA A 157 -25.84 -1.86 -22.79
CA ALA A 157 -26.19 -0.51 -22.39
C ALA A 157 -25.02 0.49 -22.55
N LEU A 158 -23.79 0.07 -22.23
CA LEU A 158 -22.59 0.94 -22.28
C LEU A 158 -21.75 0.80 -23.56
N ASN A 159 -22.00 -0.21 -24.38
CA ASN A 159 -21.31 -0.42 -25.65
C ASN A 159 -22.05 0.27 -26.79
N ILE A 160 -21.59 1.49 -27.12
CA ILE A 160 -22.04 2.27 -28.27
C ILE A 160 -20.93 2.28 -29.35
N GLN A 161 -21.30 2.67 -30.56
CA GLN A 161 -20.37 2.76 -31.69
C GLN A 161 -19.47 4.00 -31.58
N ILE A 162 -18.47 3.94 -30.68
CA ILE A 162 -17.57 5.06 -30.36
C ILE A 162 -16.61 5.43 -31.50
N PHE A 163 -16.44 4.58 -32.51
CA PHE A 163 -15.64 4.89 -33.71
C PHE A 163 -16.47 5.46 -34.87
N SER A 164 -17.79 5.57 -34.70
CA SER A 164 -18.65 6.13 -35.75
C SER A 164 -18.36 7.61 -35.96
N ASP A 165 -18.43 8.09 -37.20
CA ASP A 165 -18.16 9.50 -37.50
C ASP A 165 -19.16 10.43 -36.80
N LYS A 166 -20.39 9.95 -36.55
CA LYS A 166 -21.40 10.64 -35.74
C LYS A 166 -20.94 10.85 -34.30
N PHE A 167 -20.31 9.85 -33.68
CA PHE A 167 -19.80 9.98 -32.32
C PHE A 167 -18.57 10.89 -32.27
N ILE A 168 -17.64 10.73 -33.21
CA ILE A 168 -16.43 11.57 -33.30
C ILE A 168 -16.82 13.04 -33.51
N GLU A 169 -17.82 13.32 -34.36
CA GLU A 169 -18.36 14.68 -34.52
C GLU A 169 -19.02 15.20 -33.24
N ALA A 170 -19.65 14.31 -32.47
CA ALA A 170 -20.28 14.67 -31.20
C ALA A 170 -19.27 15.12 -30.13
N LEU A 171 -18.06 14.56 -30.13
CA LEU A 171 -16.99 14.94 -29.19
C LEU A 171 -16.49 16.38 -29.37
N LYS A 172 -16.75 17.03 -30.51
CA LYS A 172 -16.26 18.39 -30.78
C LYS A 172 -16.88 19.47 -29.90
N SER A 173 -18.03 19.20 -29.25
CA SER A 173 -18.60 20.14 -28.28
C SER A 173 -19.54 19.46 -27.28
N ARG A 174 -19.67 20.06 -26.09
CA ARG A 174 -20.61 19.63 -25.05
C ARG A 174 -22.04 19.42 -25.57
N GLN A 175 -22.54 20.36 -26.37
CA GLN A 175 -23.91 20.31 -26.86
C GLN A 175 -24.12 19.09 -27.75
N LYS A 176 -23.23 18.87 -28.74
CA LYS A 176 -23.34 17.75 -29.67
C LYS A 176 -23.22 16.41 -28.95
N LEU A 177 -22.31 16.28 -27.99
CA LEU A 177 -22.18 15.07 -27.17
C LEU A 177 -23.43 14.79 -26.34
N SER A 178 -24.00 15.82 -25.73
CA SER A 178 -25.24 15.70 -24.93
C SER A 178 -26.42 15.25 -25.79
N GLU A 179 -26.56 15.80 -27.00
CA GLU A 179 -27.60 15.40 -27.96
C GLU A 179 -27.43 13.96 -28.45
N TYR A 180 -26.19 13.57 -28.79
CA TYR A 180 -25.86 12.20 -29.21
C TYR A 180 -26.20 11.17 -28.13
N LEU A 181 -25.79 11.43 -26.88
CA LEU A 181 -26.04 10.52 -25.75
C LEU A 181 -27.49 10.53 -25.30
N SER A 182 -28.26 11.59 -25.57
CA SER A 182 -29.71 11.58 -25.30
C SER A 182 -30.47 10.59 -26.20
N ARG A 183 -29.99 10.40 -27.44
CA ARG A 183 -30.51 9.39 -28.38
C ARG A 183 -29.97 7.98 -28.09
N ASN A 184 -28.75 7.88 -27.57
CA ASN A 184 -28.08 6.63 -27.22
C ASN A 184 -27.96 6.46 -25.69
N HIS A 185 -29.01 6.82 -24.94
CA HIS A 185 -28.93 6.93 -23.49
C HIS A 185 -28.71 5.56 -22.84
N PRO A 186 -27.66 5.36 -22.02
CA PRO A 186 -27.35 4.05 -21.43
C PRO A 186 -28.52 3.42 -20.65
N ASN A 187 -29.21 4.17 -19.79
CA ASN A 187 -30.41 3.64 -19.10
C ASN A 187 -31.50 3.15 -20.07
N LYS A 188 -31.80 3.89 -21.15
CA LYS A 188 -32.82 3.45 -22.13
C LYS A 188 -32.38 2.17 -22.84
N ARG A 189 -31.10 2.09 -23.19
CA ARG A 189 -30.51 0.88 -23.79
C ARG A 189 -30.54 -0.31 -22.84
N LEU A 190 -30.35 -0.09 -21.53
CA LEU A 190 -30.52 -1.12 -20.50
C LEU A 190 -31.97 -1.63 -20.48
N ASP A 191 -32.95 -0.73 -20.43
CA ASP A 191 -34.37 -1.08 -20.44
C ASP A 191 -34.75 -1.85 -21.71
N GLU A 192 -34.27 -1.41 -22.88
CA GLU A 192 -34.42 -2.13 -24.16
C GLU A 192 -33.82 -3.54 -24.10
N ALA A 193 -32.63 -3.71 -23.53
CA ALA A 193 -31.98 -5.01 -23.40
C ALA A 193 -32.77 -5.95 -22.48
N LEU A 194 -33.34 -5.43 -21.40
CA LEU A 194 -34.19 -6.21 -20.48
C LEU A 194 -35.50 -6.65 -21.16
N VAL A 195 -36.11 -5.78 -21.97
CA VAL A 195 -37.28 -6.15 -22.78
C VAL A 195 -36.92 -7.26 -23.76
N LYS A 196 -35.79 -7.16 -24.47
CA LYS A 196 -35.33 -8.20 -25.40
C LYS A 196 -35.02 -9.52 -24.67
N TYR A 197 -34.34 -9.46 -23.53
CA TYR A 197 -34.07 -10.60 -22.67
C TYR A 197 -35.37 -11.33 -22.28
N SER A 198 -36.38 -10.60 -21.82
CA SER A 198 -37.67 -11.19 -21.42
C SER A 198 -38.42 -11.90 -22.55
N LYS A 199 -38.15 -11.51 -23.81
CA LYS A 199 -38.72 -12.10 -25.02
C LYS A 199 -37.83 -13.17 -25.66
N ASN A 200 -36.69 -13.51 -25.03
CA ASN A 200 -35.64 -14.35 -25.62
C ASN A 200 -35.15 -13.85 -27.01
N GLU A 201 -35.19 -12.54 -27.23
CA GLU A 201 -34.68 -11.92 -28.45
C GLU A 201 -33.16 -11.75 -28.37
N LYS A 202 -32.47 -11.90 -29.50
CA LYS A 202 -31.02 -11.65 -29.56
C LYS A 202 -30.74 -10.15 -29.46
N PHE A 203 -29.81 -9.79 -28.58
CA PHE A 203 -29.17 -8.48 -28.56
C PHE A 203 -27.67 -8.66 -28.38
N ASP A 204 -26.92 -8.17 -29.37
CA ASP A 204 -25.48 -8.21 -29.34
C ASP A 204 -24.96 -7.00 -28.58
N GLY A 205 -24.47 -7.25 -27.36
CA GLY A 205 -23.87 -6.24 -26.49
C GLY A 205 -22.38 -6.01 -26.73
N VAL A 206 -21.78 -6.68 -27.72
CA VAL A 206 -20.33 -6.65 -27.95
C VAL A 206 -20.03 -5.74 -29.12
N VAL A 207 -19.54 -4.53 -28.82
CA VAL A 207 -18.94 -3.64 -29.82
C VAL A 207 -17.44 -3.86 -29.77
N GLU A 208 -16.84 -4.23 -30.90
CA GLU A 208 -15.38 -4.34 -31.01
C GLU A 208 -14.75 -2.96 -30.76
N ILE A 209 -13.99 -2.82 -29.67
CA ILE A 209 -13.24 -1.59 -29.37
C ILE A 209 -11.93 -1.65 -30.14
N ARG A 210 -11.90 -1.04 -31.32
CA ARG A 210 -10.67 -0.85 -32.11
C ARG A 210 -9.90 0.35 -31.57
N ILE A 211 -9.06 0.10 -30.56
CA ILE A 211 -8.32 1.14 -29.83
C ILE A 211 -7.55 2.07 -30.78
N GLN A 212 -6.82 1.52 -31.74
CA GLN A 212 -6.02 2.32 -32.68
C GLN A 212 -6.89 3.20 -33.58
N ASP A 213 -8.03 2.67 -34.05
CA ASP A 213 -8.95 3.40 -34.90
C ASP A 213 -9.55 4.60 -34.15
N ILE A 214 -10.01 4.39 -32.92
CA ILE A 214 -10.58 5.49 -32.14
C ILE A 214 -9.52 6.55 -31.78
N LEU A 215 -8.34 6.13 -31.31
CA LEU A 215 -7.23 7.03 -30.99
C LEU A 215 -6.86 7.89 -32.21
N SER A 216 -6.78 7.29 -33.39
CA SER A 216 -6.48 8.01 -34.63
C SER A 216 -7.53 9.08 -34.97
N LYS A 217 -8.82 8.78 -34.74
CA LYS A 217 -9.93 9.71 -35.05
C LYS A 217 -10.03 10.84 -34.04
N ILE A 218 -9.91 10.57 -32.75
CA ILE A 218 -10.02 11.59 -31.70
C ILE A 218 -8.77 12.49 -31.62
N LYS A 219 -7.60 11.98 -32.02
CA LYS A 219 -6.40 12.80 -32.20
C LYS A 219 -6.58 13.85 -33.31
N LYS A 220 -7.23 13.50 -34.43
CA LYS A 220 -7.50 14.43 -35.53
C LYS A 220 -8.39 15.61 -35.15
N ILE A 221 -9.20 15.46 -34.10
CA ILE A 221 -10.07 16.52 -33.56
C ILE A 221 -9.51 17.14 -32.27
N ASN A 222 -8.22 16.92 -31.97
CA ASN A 222 -7.52 17.44 -30.79
C ASN A 222 -8.16 17.09 -29.44
N ILE A 223 -8.89 15.97 -29.35
CA ILE A 223 -9.39 15.46 -28.06
C ILE A 223 -8.28 14.77 -27.28
N ILE A 224 -7.32 14.18 -27.98
CA ILE A 224 -6.06 13.68 -27.39
C ILE A 224 -4.90 14.49 -27.95
N LYS A 225 -4.21 15.22 -27.08
CA LYS A 225 -3.05 16.05 -27.38
C LYS A 225 -1.78 15.44 -26.78
N TYR A 226 -1.80 15.06 -25.49
CA TYR A 226 -0.59 14.70 -24.72
C TYR A 226 -0.34 13.20 -24.57
N PHE A 227 -1.38 12.37 -24.66
CA PHE A 227 -1.29 10.91 -24.50
C PHE A 227 -0.32 10.17 -25.45
N ASN A 228 0.16 10.81 -26.53
CA ASN A 228 0.91 10.13 -27.59
C ASN A 228 2.33 9.64 -27.21
N GLU A 229 2.91 10.11 -26.10
CA GLU A 229 4.29 9.74 -25.73
C GLU A 229 4.40 8.44 -24.90
N ILE A 230 3.29 7.87 -24.40
CA ILE A 230 3.31 6.70 -23.48
C ILE A 230 2.25 5.65 -23.85
N LEU A 231 2.25 5.18 -25.09
CA LEU A 231 1.43 4.02 -25.49
C LEU A 231 1.93 2.69 -24.88
N SER A 232 3.20 2.62 -24.46
CA SER A 232 3.82 1.39 -23.93
C SER A 232 3.43 1.06 -22.48
N GLN A 233 2.95 2.03 -21.69
CA GLN A 233 2.54 1.79 -20.29
C GLN A 233 1.04 1.53 -20.13
N LEU A 234 0.25 1.85 -21.15
CA LEU A 234 -1.04 1.20 -21.35
C LEU A 234 -0.74 -0.18 -21.92
N GLU A 235 -0.19 -1.06 -21.09
CA GLU A 235 -0.19 -2.46 -21.43
C GLU A 235 -1.62 -2.81 -21.89
N PRO A 236 -1.76 -3.56 -23.00
CA PRO A 236 -3.02 -3.93 -23.62
C PRO A 236 -3.83 -4.89 -22.74
N ASN A 237 -4.16 -4.50 -21.51
CA ASN A 237 -5.11 -5.20 -20.66
C ASN A 237 -6.54 -5.05 -21.20
N ALA A 238 -6.76 -4.13 -22.15
CA ALA A 238 -7.97 -4.03 -22.95
C ALA A 238 -7.94 -4.86 -24.26
N THR A 239 -6.82 -5.50 -24.64
CA THR A 239 -6.68 -6.12 -25.97
C THR A 239 -5.94 -7.46 -25.92
N ASN A 240 -6.70 -8.51 -25.59
CA ASN A 240 -6.62 -9.81 -26.26
C ASN A 240 -8.00 -10.47 -26.23
N PHE A 241 -9.00 -9.77 -26.74
CA PHE A 241 -10.27 -10.37 -27.11
C PHE A 241 -10.26 -10.63 -28.62
N LYS A 242 -9.98 -11.88 -29.01
CA LYS A 242 -10.61 -12.40 -30.22
C LYS A 242 -12.05 -12.73 -29.83
N ILE A 243 -12.95 -11.78 -30.01
CA ILE A 243 -14.39 -12.04 -29.91
C ILE A 243 -14.74 -12.96 -31.08
N GLY A 244 -14.89 -14.25 -30.79
CA GLY A 244 -15.16 -15.28 -31.77
C GLY A 244 -15.00 -16.70 -31.22
N ASP A 245 -14.13 -16.89 -30.23
CA ASP A 245 -13.92 -18.22 -29.65
C ASP A 245 -14.75 -18.38 -28.38
N TYR A 246 -15.61 -19.40 -28.37
CA TYR A 246 -16.23 -19.93 -27.16
C TYR A 246 -15.12 -20.31 -26.18
N LEU A 247 -14.87 -19.45 -25.19
CA LEU A 247 -13.85 -19.72 -24.17
C LEU A 247 -14.29 -20.96 -23.38
N CYS A 248 -13.41 -21.96 -23.28
CA CYS A 248 -13.67 -23.12 -22.43
C CYS A 248 -13.62 -22.71 -20.95
N GLU A 249 -14.31 -23.45 -20.08
CA GLU A 249 -14.46 -23.13 -18.65
C GLU A 249 -13.11 -22.91 -17.93
N ASN A 250 -12.05 -23.61 -18.35
CA ASN A 250 -10.70 -23.47 -17.80
C ASN A 250 -10.00 -22.18 -18.22
N ASP A 251 -10.23 -21.69 -19.44
CA ASP A 251 -9.68 -20.42 -19.90
C ASP A 251 -10.43 -19.24 -19.27
N ILE A 252 -11.75 -19.40 -19.03
CA ILE A 252 -12.57 -18.45 -18.27
C ILE A 252 -12.06 -18.36 -16.82
N LYS A 253 -11.83 -19.49 -16.14
CA LYS A 253 -11.30 -19.49 -14.76
C LYS A 253 -9.91 -18.85 -14.67
N LYS A 254 -8.97 -19.23 -15.54
CA LYS A 254 -7.64 -18.61 -15.59
C LYS A 254 -7.69 -17.11 -15.92
N PHE A 255 -8.59 -16.71 -16.80
CA PHE A 255 -8.81 -15.31 -17.16
C PHE A 255 -9.43 -14.51 -16.00
N ILE A 256 -10.44 -15.05 -15.32
CA ILE A 256 -11.04 -14.44 -14.12
C ILE A 256 -9.97 -14.31 -13.03
N GLU A 257 -9.16 -15.33 -12.80
CA GLU A 257 -8.08 -15.30 -11.81
C GLU A 257 -7.00 -14.28 -12.15
N LEU A 258 -6.54 -14.22 -13.41
CA LEU A 258 -5.53 -13.25 -13.86
C LEU A 258 -6.08 -11.81 -13.82
N ASN A 259 -7.32 -11.60 -14.22
CA ASN A 259 -7.96 -10.29 -14.13
C ASN A 259 -8.17 -9.89 -12.68
N GLN A 260 -8.71 -10.77 -11.84
CA GLN A 260 -8.88 -10.48 -10.43
C GLN A 260 -7.53 -10.18 -9.76
N LYS A 261 -6.46 -10.90 -10.13
CA LYS A 261 -5.10 -10.62 -9.66
C LYS A 261 -4.65 -9.19 -10.01
N ARG A 262 -4.85 -8.76 -11.25
CA ARG A 262 -4.53 -7.40 -11.74
C ARG A 262 -5.42 -6.34 -11.11
N MET A 263 -6.67 -6.68 -10.86
CA MET A 263 -7.64 -5.81 -10.21
C MET A 263 -7.30 -5.59 -8.73
N ASP A 264 -6.81 -6.62 -8.05
CA ASP A 264 -6.36 -6.53 -6.65
C ASP A 264 -5.15 -5.61 -6.47
N GLU A 265 -4.22 -5.62 -7.43
CA GLU A 265 -3.03 -4.75 -7.43
C GLU A 265 -3.36 -3.27 -7.48
N ARG A 266 -4.58 -2.93 -7.91
CA ARG A 266 -5.10 -1.57 -8.06
C ARG A 266 -5.81 -1.07 -6.82
N VAL A 267 -6.00 -1.93 -5.80
CA VAL A 267 -6.64 -1.52 -4.55
C VAL A 267 -5.65 -0.71 -3.70
N LYS A 268 -6.05 0.51 -3.36
CA LYS A 268 -5.36 1.40 -2.42
C LYS A 268 -6.21 1.55 -1.17
N LEU A 269 -5.67 1.15 -0.01
CA LEU A 269 -6.32 1.37 1.29
C LEU A 269 -6.04 2.75 1.88
N PHE A 270 -5.10 3.48 1.29
CA PHE A 270 -4.75 4.84 1.64
C PHE A 270 -4.24 5.55 0.39
N ASP A 271 -4.64 6.81 0.18
CA ASP A 271 -4.23 7.62 -0.96
C ASP A 271 -4.15 9.10 -0.55
N PHE A 272 -2.96 9.70 -0.68
CA PHE A 272 -2.73 11.11 -0.35
C PHE A 272 -3.51 12.07 -1.26
N TYR A 273 -3.73 11.70 -2.52
CA TYR A 273 -4.37 12.57 -3.51
C TYR A 273 -5.86 12.80 -3.26
N ASN A 274 -6.49 11.89 -2.50
CA ASN A 274 -7.94 11.90 -2.25
C ASN A 274 -8.26 12.28 -0.80
N LEU A 275 -7.30 12.83 -0.05
CA LEU A 275 -7.54 13.31 1.30
C LEU A 275 -8.42 14.56 1.27
N ASP A 276 -9.51 14.52 2.04
CA ASP A 276 -10.31 15.70 2.34
C ASP A 276 -9.67 16.47 3.50
N VAL A 277 -8.96 17.55 3.17
CA VAL A 277 -8.09 18.27 4.10
C VAL A 277 -8.62 19.68 4.36
N ILE A 278 -8.69 20.04 5.64
CA ILE A 278 -9.10 21.37 6.09
C ILE A 278 -7.85 22.25 6.22
N LYS A 279 -7.79 23.34 5.46
CA LYS A 279 -6.70 24.32 5.59
C LYS A 279 -6.87 25.11 6.89
N VAL A 280 -5.81 25.21 7.67
CA VAL A 280 -5.75 25.97 8.93
C VAL A 280 -4.62 26.99 8.87
N ASP A 281 -4.72 28.03 9.69
CA ASP A 281 -3.72 29.10 9.75
C ASP A 281 -2.49 28.74 10.60
N ASP A 282 -2.62 27.79 11.53
CA ASP A 282 -1.51 27.29 12.37
C ASP A 282 -1.73 25.82 12.78
N ILE A 283 -1.01 24.92 12.14
CA ILE A 283 -1.06 23.48 12.39
C ILE A 283 -0.31 23.08 13.68
N SER A 284 0.52 23.96 14.25
CA SER A 284 1.36 23.69 15.43
C SER A 284 0.57 23.33 16.69
N ASN A 285 -0.67 23.82 16.77
CA ASN A 285 -1.60 23.56 17.88
C ASN A 285 -2.23 22.16 17.82
N HIS A 286 -2.10 21.51 16.68
CA HIS A 286 -2.71 20.20 16.41
C HIS A 286 -1.68 19.08 16.29
N LEU A 287 -0.39 19.40 16.38
CA LEU A 287 0.68 18.40 16.39
C LEU A 287 0.61 17.54 17.65
N ASN A 288 0.46 16.23 17.44
CA ASN A 288 0.47 15.24 18.52
C ASN A 288 1.82 14.51 18.62
N PHE A 289 2.35 14.01 17.50
CA PHE A 289 3.59 13.23 17.50
C PHE A 289 4.41 13.40 16.22
N GLY A 290 3.77 13.25 15.05
CA GLY A 290 4.42 13.39 13.76
C GLY A 290 3.60 14.21 12.79
N ILE A 291 4.16 14.42 11.61
CA ILE A 291 3.52 15.16 10.53
C ILE A 291 3.91 14.58 9.18
N PHE A 292 3.00 14.62 8.22
CA PHE A 292 3.33 14.30 6.83
C PHE A 292 3.77 15.55 6.10
N ALA A 293 4.89 15.48 5.38
CA ALA A 293 5.42 16.56 4.56
C ALA A 293 5.30 16.17 3.09
N ILE A 294 4.62 17.01 2.30
CA ILE A 294 4.35 16.78 0.88
C ILE A 294 4.79 18.01 0.09
N LYS A 295 5.68 17.83 -0.88
CA LYS A 295 6.15 18.93 -1.72
C LYS A 295 5.30 19.10 -2.98
N ASN A 296 4.96 17.99 -3.63
CA ASN A 296 4.28 17.98 -4.92
C ASN A 296 2.76 17.84 -4.76
N TYR A 297 2.17 18.62 -3.85
CA TYR A 297 0.71 18.70 -3.72
C TYR A 297 0.17 19.73 -4.71
N GLU A 298 -0.89 19.40 -5.47
CA GLU A 298 -1.46 20.19 -6.59
C GLU A 298 -1.91 21.63 -6.23
N SER A 299 -1.71 22.10 -5.00
CA SER A 299 -2.18 23.40 -4.51
C SER A 299 -1.13 24.29 -3.83
N THR A 300 0.18 24.03 -3.93
CA THR A 300 1.18 24.94 -3.32
C THR A 300 1.26 26.24 -4.11
N ILE A 301 0.85 27.35 -3.49
CA ILE A 301 0.93 28.69 -4.09
C ILE A 301 2.40 29.12 -4.17
N ASN A 302 3.23 28.68 -3.22
CA ASN A 302 4.66 28.97 -3.17
C ASN A 302 5.50 27.69 -3.35
N LYS A 303 6.36 27.70 -4.38
CA LYS A 303 7.28 26.60 -4.69
C LYS A 303 8.31 26.32 -3.59
N GLU A 304 8.55 27.24 -2.67
CA GLU A 304 9.48 27.04 -1.54
C GLU A 304 8.83 26.32 -0.35
N ASN A 305 7.50 26.39 -0.25
CA ASN A 305 6.76 25.81 0.88
C ASN A 305 6.50 24.31 0.70
N PHE A 306 6.18 23.68 1.82
CA PHE A 306 5.71 22.30 1.90
C PHE A 306 4.25 22.33 2.38
N TYR A 307 3.48 21.37 1.88
CA TYR A 307 2.14 21.11 2.37
C TYR A 307 2.24 20.08 3.50
N TYR A 308 2.05 20.54 4.73
CA TYR A 308 2.11 19.67 5.89
C TYR A 308 0.72 19.19 6.28
N ILE A 309 0.57 17.91 6.57
CA ILE A 309 -0.71 17.29 6.92
C ILE A 309 -0.59 16.51 8.22
N THR A 310 -1.57 16.66 9.11
CA THR A 310 -1.77 15.77 10.26
C THR A 310 -3.24 15.42 10.42
N GLU A 311 -3.52 14.34 11.17
CA GLU A 311 -4.86 14.05 11.67
C GLU A 311 -5.06 14.78 13.00
N ALA A 312 -6.24 15.35 13.20
CA ALA A 312 -6.65 16.02 14.42
C ALA A 312 -8.17 15.93 14.64
N LEU A 313 -8.59 16.05 15.90
CA LEU A 313 -10.01 16.12 16.26
C LEU A 313 -10.53 17.56 16.12
N ILE A 314 -11.44 17.78 15.17
CA ILE A 314 -12.19 19.04 15.04
C ILE A 314 -13.62 18.77 15.47
N ASN A 315 -14.09 19.44 16.53
CA ASN A 315 -15.43 19.22 17.10
C ASN A 315 -15.71 17.72 17.37
N LEU A 316 -14.73 17.03 17.97
CA LEU A 316 -14.76 15.58 18.25
C LEU A 316 -14.79 14.66 17.02
N THR A 317 -14.60 15.20 15.81
CA THR A 317 -14.59 14.44 14.56
C THR A 317 -13.16 14.36 14.00
N PRO A 318 -12.62 13.15 13.78
CA PRO A 318 -11.33 12.96 13.13
C PRO A 318 -11.29 13.62 11.74
N SER A 319 -10.35 14.53 11.55
CA SER A 319 -10.21 15.34 10.36
C SER A 319 -8.75 15.46 9.96
N TYR A 320 -8.48 15.49 8.65
CA TYR A 320 -7.17 15.89 8.16
C TYR A 320 -7.11 17.42 8.12
N ILE A 321 -6.03 17.96 8.64
CA ILE A 321 -5.76 19.40 8.58
C ILE A 321 -4.42 19.64 7.91
N SER A 322 -4.27 20.82 7.32
CA SER A 322 -3.04 21.20 6.65
C SER A 322 -2.71 22.67 6.77
N GLU A 323 -1.43 22.94 6.63
CA GLU A 323 -0.89 24.28 6.47
C GLU A 323 0.24 24.24 5.42
N GLU A 324 0.35 25.30 4.61
CA GLU A 324 1.43 25.48 3.65
C GLU A 324 2.49 26.40 4.27
N VAL A 325 3.59 25.82 4.76
CA VAL A 325 4.69 26.56 5.43
C VAL A 325 6.06 26.12 4.96
N SER A 326 7.08 26.91 5.32
CA SER A 326 8.46 26.65 4.91
C SER A 326 9.02 25.36 5.51
N TYR A 327 10.18 24.96 4.99
CA TYR A 327 10.95 23.81 5.49
C TYR A 327 11.27 23.89 6.99
N ASP A 328 11.53 25.11 7.51
CA ASP A 328 11.95 25.32 8.89
C ASP A 328 10.94 24.86 9.93
N PHE A 329 9.68 24.68 9.52
CA PHE A 329 8.63 24.11 10.36
C PHE A 329 8.99 22.73 10.93
N LEU A 330 9.77 21.94 10.19
CA LEU A 330 10.22 20.62 10.64
C LEU A 330 11.15 20.66 11.85
N ASN A 331 11.71 21.82 12.20
CA ASN A 331 12.49 22.02 13.42
C ASN A 331 11.62 22.13 14.69
N ASN A 332 10.28 22.10 14.56
CA ASN A 332 9.39 22.14 15.70
C ASN A 332 9.62 20.91 16.62
N PRO A 333 9.95 21.10 17.90
CA PRO A 333 10.32 20.00 18.81
C PRO A 333 9.18 19.03 19.12
N LYS A 334 7.92 19.41 18.80
CA LYS A 334 6.75 18.52 18.88
C LYS A 334 6.77 17.45 17.78
N ILE A 335 7.48 17.67 16.68
CA ILE A 335 7.62 16.71 15.57
C ILE A 335 8.70 15.69 15.96
N LYS A 336 8.27 14.48 16.28
CA LYS A 336 9.13 13.33 16.61
C LYS A 336 9.34 12.39 15.43
N VAL A 337 8.52 12.49 14.39
CA VAL A 337 8.60 11.67 13.18
C VAL A 337 8.05 12.44 11.99
N ILE A 338 8.67 12.25 10.83
CA ILE A 338 8.26 12.88 9.57
C ILE A 338 7.75 11.78 8.63
N GLY A 339 6.50 11.89 8.21
CA GLY A 339 5.89 11.04 7.19
C GLY A 339 6.14 11.60 5.79
N ILE A 340 6.54 10.73 4.86
CA ILE A 340 6.84 11.05 3.47
C ILE A 340 6.06 10.10 2.57
N PRO A 341 5.32 10.60 1.56
CA PRO A 341 4.74 9.74 0.53
C PRO A 341 5.82 8.98 -0.22
N SER A 342 5.60 7.70 -0.51
CA SER A 342 6.60 6.87 -1.23
C SER A 342 7.04 7.42 -2.59
N GLN A 343 6.22 8.26 -3.23
CA GLN A 343 6.53 8.91 -4.50
C GLN A 343 7.58 10.05 -4.36
N GLU A 344 7.73 10.61 -3.16
CA GLU A 344 8.70 11.67 -2.85
C GLU A 344 9.96 11.14 -2.14
N PHE A 345 10.15 9.82 -2.13
CA PHE A 345 11.28 9.18 -1.47
C PHE A 345 12.23 8.54 -2.49
N ASP A 346 13.52 8.90 -2.45
CA ASP A 346 14.57 8.31 -3.25
C ASP A 346 15.05 7.02 -2.59
N ILE A 347 14.52 5.87 -3.04
CA ILE A 347 14.92 4.56 -2.52
C ILE A 347 16.39 4.21 -2.79
N ALA A 348 17.00 4.76 -3.85
CA ALA A 348 18.40 4.46 -4.17
C ALA A 348 19.36 5.21 -3.21
N LYS A 349 18.96 6.40 -2.75
CA LYS A 349 19.73 7.21 -1.81
C LYS A 349 19.25 7.12 -0.35
N MET A 350 18.22 6.32 -0.08
CA MET A 350 17.58 6.17 1.23
C MET A 350 17.21 7.50 1.88
N LYS A 351 16.65 8.45 1.12
CA LYS A 351 16.29 9.77 1.66
C LYS A 351 15.09 10.41 0.95
N PRO A 352 14.39 11.35 1.60
CA PRO A 352 13.39 12.18 0.91
C PRO A 352 14.03 13.01 -0.20
N ASN A 353 13.28 13.26 -1.28
CA ASN A 353 13.76 14.02 -2.45
C ASN A 353 14.08 15.49 -2.12
N TYR A 354 13.34 16.08 -1.18
CA TYR A 354 13.32 17.53 -0.96
C TYR A 354 13.67 17.95 0.47
N ILE A 355 13.87 17.00 1.38
CA ILE A 355 14.02 17.26 2.82
C ILE A 355 15.36 16.66 3.29
N GLU A 356 16.19 17.48 3.91
CA GLU A 356 17.45 17.05 4.52
C GLU A 356 17.24 16.76 6.02
N VAL A 357 16.69 15.58 6.32
CA VAL A 357 16.47 15.16 7.70
C VAL A 357 17.75 14.60 8.29
N LYS A 358 18.23 15.19 9.40
CA LYS A 358 19.42 14.68 10.11
C LYS A 358 19.07 13.58 11.11
N ASP A 359 18.28 13.89 12.13
CA ASP A 359 18.08 12.99 13.27
C ASP A 359 16.64 12.51 13.49
N THR A 360 15.67 13.12 12.83
CA THR A 360 14.27 12.74 12.99
C THR A 360 13.97 11.44 12.22
N PRO A 361 13.31 10.46 12.85
CA PRO A 361 12.81 9.27 12.15
C PRO A 361 11.89 9.63 10.97
N ILE A 362 11.98 8.83 9.92
CA ILE A 362 11.19 8.98 8.69
C ILE A 362 10.25 7.79 8.55
N VAL A 363 8.99 8.06 8.27
CA VAL A 363 8.03 7.06 7.80
C VAL A 363 7.80 7.25 6.32
N VAL A 364 8.01 6.20 5.54
CA VAL A 364 7.65 6.18 4.12
C VAL A 364 6.30 5.46 4.01
N LEU A 365 5.23 6.22 3.71
CA LEU A 365 3.89 5.65 3.53
C LEU A 365 3.68 5.27 2.07
N ILE A 366 3.45 3.98 1.85
CA ILE A 366 3.29 3.36 0.54
C ILE A 366 1.82 3.17 0.27
N ASP A 367 1.37 3.57 -0.91
CA ASP A 367 -0.03 3.57 -1.34
C ASP A 367 -0.36 2.47 -2.36
N SER A 368 0.65 1.85 -2.99
CA SER A 368 0.45 0.86 -4.05
C SER A 368 1.28 -0.41 -3.91
N TYR A 369 0.71 -1.52 -4.38
CA TYR A 369 1.35 -2.84 -4.37
C TYR A 369 2.67 -2.85 -5.16
N ASN A 370 2.68 -2.21 -6.33
CA ASN A 370 3.84 -2.18 -7.21
C ASN A 370 5.00 -1.38 -6.60
N THR A 371 4.71 -0.26 -5.94
CA THR A 371 5.74 0.51 -5.22
C THR A 371 6.29 -0.30 -4.03
N ALA A 372 5.42 -0.93 -3.23
CA ALA A 372 5.86 -1.80 -2.13
C ALA A 372 6.78 -2.92 -2.62
N LYS A 373 6.42 -3.59 -3.71
CA LYS A 373 7.23 -4.65 -4.34
C LYS A 373 8.57 -4.15 -4.83
N LYS A 374 8.62 -2.98 -5.47
CA LYS A 374 9.88 -2.37 -5.94
C LYS A 374 10.80 -2.02 -4.77
N ILE A 375 10.27 -1.35 -3.75
CA ILE A 375 11.04 -0.96 -2.56
C ILE A 375 11.58 -2.19 -1.85
N LEU A 376 10.73 -3.18 -1.54
CA LEU A 376 11.18 -4.41 -0.88
C LEU A 376 12.29 -5.10 -1.67
N LYS A 377 12.17 -5.25 -2.99
CA LYS A 377 13.24 -5.85 -3.81
C LYS A 377 14.59 -5.17 -3.66
N VAL A 378 14.62 -3.84 -3.50
CA VAL A 378 15.88 -3.10 -3.26
C VAL A 378 16.41 -3.42 -1.86
N LEU A 379 15.55 -3.41 -0.85
CA LEU A 379 15.90 -3.65 0.54
C LEU A 379 16.33 -5.11 0.83
N LEU A 380 15.92 -6.07 0.00
CA LEU A 380 16.33 -7.48 0.15
C LEU A 380 17.83 -7.73 -0.07
N ASN A 381 18.56 -6.77 -0.64
CA ASN A 381 20.02 -6.84 -0.70
C ASN A 381 20.66 -6.68 0.69
N GLY A 382 19.96 -6.01 1.61
CA GLY A 382 20.40 -5.78 2.99
C GLY A 382 19.77 -6.73 3.99
N GLU A 383 19.84 -6.34 5.26
CA GLU A 383 19.22 -7.08 6.37
C GLU A 383 17.91 -6.41 6.76
N LEU A 384 16.80 -7.09 6.46
CA LEU A 384 15.46 -6.51 6.55
C LEU A 384 14.66 -7.11 7.70
N TYR A 385 14.01 -6.26 8.48
CA TYR A 385 12.93 -6.65 9.39
C TYR A 385 11.59 -6.45 8.68
N VAL A 386 10.75 -7.47 8.62
CA VAL A 386 9.42 -7.43 7.97
C VAL A 386 8.37 -7.88 8.95
N GLY A 387 7.33 -7.06 9.12
CA GLY A 387 6.25 -7.30 10.07
C GLY A 387 4.88 -7.16 9.43
N ASP A 388 3.96 -8.08 9.75
CA ASP A 388 2.53 -7.93 9.45
C ASP A 388 1.75 -7.83 10.77
N LEU A 389 0.69 -7.04 10.80
CA LEU A 389 -0.16 -6.94 12.00
C LEU A 389 -0.86 -8.26 12.34
N TYR A 390 -1.17 -9.08 11.35
CA TYR A 390 -1.99 -10.26 11.57
C TYR A 390 -1.41 -11.51 10.92
N GLU A 391 -1.39 -12.58 11.71
CA GLU A 391 -1.11 -13.92 11.22
C GLU A 391 -2.11 -14.36 10.17
N GLN A 392 -1.69 -15.23 9.25
CA GLN A 392 -2.54 -15.74 8.17
C GLN A 392 -3.87 -16.34 8.67
N THR A 393 -3.87 -16.92 9.87
CA THR A 393 -5.04 -17.56 10.51
C THR A 393 -6.13 -16.59 10.95
N VAL A 394 -5.81 -15.32 11.19
CA VAL A 394 -6.79 -14.30 11.61
C VAL A 394 -7.73 -13.98 10.45
N LYS A 395 -9.04 -13.89 10.68
CA LYS A 395 -10.00 -13.56 9.60
C LYS A 395 -10.22 -12.04 9.51
N ASN A 396 -9.23 -11.32 8.96
CA ASN A 396 -9.29 -9.89 8.69
C ASN A 396 -9.18 -9.59 7.19
N PHE A 397 -9.86 -8.54 6.74
CA PHE A 397 -9.89 -8.15 5.33
C PHE A 397 -8.63 -7.36 4.92
N SER A 398 -8.21 -6.43 5.77
CA SER A 398 -7.08 -5.52 5.56
C SER A 398 -6.01 -5.72 6.64
N THR A 399 -4.77 -5.33 6.31
CA THR A 399 -3.63 -5.36 7.22
C THR A 399 -2.68 -4.19 6.90
N ILE A 400 -1.63 -4.05 7.71
CA ILE A 400 -0.54 -3.11 7.45
C ILE A 400 0.78 -3.88 7.52
N LEU A 401 1.53 -3.84 6.43
CA LEU A 401 2.89 -4.35 6.37
C LEU A 401 3.85 -3.25 6.80
N PHE A 402 4.77 -3.61 7.69
CA PHE A 402 5.88 -2.76 8.10
C PHE A 402 7.18 -3.40 7.68
N PHE A 403 8.13 -2.59 7.25
CA PHE A 403 9.48 -3.11 7.04
C PHE A 403 10.53 -2.03 7.27
N ARG A 404 11.71 -2.49 7.69
CA ARG A 404 12.82 -1.62 8.06
C ARG A 404 14.15 -2.32 7.84
N GLU A 405 15.07 -1.66 7.15
CA GLU A 405 16.44 -2.13 7.03
C GLU A 405 17.20 -1.93 8.34
N ARG A 406 18.06 -2.90 8.70
CA ARG A 406 18.83 -2.87 9.95
C ARG A 406 19.81 -1.69 9.97
N THR A 407 20.52 -1.48 8.87
CA THR A 407 21.57 -0.47 8.70
C THR A 407 21.01 0.95 8.56
N GLU A 408 19.76 1.10 8.13
CA GLU A 408 19.02 2.37 8.04
C GLU A 408 17.89 2.43 9.09
N PRO A 409 18.22 2.44 10.41
CA PRO A 409 17.24 2.28 11.48
C PRO A 409 16.24 3.45 11.59
N LYS A 410 16.54 4.59 10.97
CA LYS A 410 15.73 5.80 11.01
C LYS A 410 14.51 5.74 10.08
N ILE A 411 14.47 4.80 9.13
CA ILE A 411 13.48 4.81 8.03
C ILE A 411 12.55 3.61 8.14
N ILE A 412 11.28 3.84 8.47
CA ILE A 412 10.27 2.79 8.55
C ILE A 412 9.34 2.90 7.34
N TYR A 413 9.18 1.81 6.60
CA TYR A 413 8.24 1.73 5.50
C TYR A 413 6.93 1.09 5.98
N ILE A 414 5.81 1.67 5.53
CA ILE A 414 4.47 1.24 5.95
C ILE A 414 3.60 1.10 4.72
N PHE A 415 2.99 -0.07 4.54
CA PHE A 415 2.10 -0.37 3.42
C PHE A 415 0.75 -0.90 3.93
N PRO A 416 -0.27 -0.03 4.03
CA PRO A 416 -1.65 -0.44 4.27
C PRO A 416 -2.19 -1.18 3.05
N THR A 417 -2.64 -2.42 3.22
CA THR A 417 -3.02 -3.26 2.09
C THR A 417 -4.07 -4.31 2.44
N LEU A 418 -4.66 -4.94 1.42
CA LEU A 418 -5.50 -6.12 1.62
C LEU A 418 -4.67 -7.26 2.19
N LYS A 419 -5.24 -8.04 3.11
CA LYS A 419 -4.53 -9.18 3.71
C LYS A 419 -4.00 -10.16 2.65
N LYS A 420 -4.83 -10.47 1.65
CA LYS A 420 -4.43 -11.34 0.54
C LYS A 420 -3.27 -10.76 -0.28
N MET A 421 -3.17 -9.44 -0.38
CA MET A 421 -2.07 -8.76 -1.06
C MET A 421 -0.78 -8.81 -0.25
N SER A 422 -0.85 -8.61 1.06
CA SER A 422 0.30 -8.84 1.94
C SER A 422 0.86 -10.27 1.78
N ILE A 423 0.00 -11.29 1.91
CA ILE A 423 0.40 -12.69 1.79
C ILE A 423 1.04 -12.97 0.43
N ARG A 424 0.45 -12.43 -0.64
CA ARG A 424 0.99 -12.61 -1.99
C ARG A 424 2.35 -11.92 -2.15
N LEU A 425 2.52 -10.71 -1.63
CA LEU A 425 3.77 -9.96 -1.71
C LEU A 425 4.91 -10.71 -1.01
N VAL A 426 4.66 -11.20 0.20
CA VAL A 426 5.63 -12.00 0.97
C VAL A 426 6.04 -13.25 0.19
N LYS A 427 5.08 -14.00 -0.35
CA LYS A 427 5.35 -15.22 -1.14
C LYS A 427 6.09 -14.95 -2.44
N GLU A 428 5.70 -13.91 -3.18
CA GLU A 428 6.34 -13.55 -4.45
C GLU A 428 7.80 -13.09 -4.26
N LEU A 429 8.16 -12.63 -3.06
CA LEU A 429 9.51 -12.18 -2.71
C LEU A 429 10.33 -13.22 -1.93
N GLY A 430 9.73 -14.34 -1.52
CA GLY A 430 10.42 -15.41 -0.79
C GLY A 430 10.93 -14.98 0.58
N ILE A 431 10.14 -14.17 1.30
CA ILE A 431 10.52 -13.59 2.61
C ILE A 431 9.66 -14.10 3.78
N GLU A 432 9.05 -15.26 3.62
CA GLU A 432 8.25 -15.92 4.65
C GLU A 432 9.06 -16.23 5.91
N ASP A 433 10.35 -16.51 5.77
CA ASP A 433 11.27 -16.88 6.86
C ASP A 433 11.60 -15.72 7.81
N ILE A 434 11.58 -14.49 7.29
CA ILE A 434 11.87 -13.27 8.06
C ILE A 434 10.61 -12.51 8.50
N LEU A 435 9.42 -12.93 8.07
CA LEU A 435 8.15 -12.30 8.42
C LEU A 435 7.82 -12.57 9.90
N VAL A 436 7.61 -11.49 10.66
CA VAL A 436 7.09 -11.56 12.03
C VAL A 436 5.71 -10.94 12.14
N TYR A 437 4.96 -11.31 13.18
CA TYR A 437 3.60 -10.80 13.41
C TYR A 437 3.55 -9.91 14.65
N SER A 438 2.60 -8.98 14.75
CA SER A 438 2.61 -7.98 15.83
C SER A 438 2.50 -8.54 17.26
N LYS A 439 2.02 -9.77 17.41
CA LYS A 439 2.00 -10.50 18.71
C LYS A 439 3.39 -11.00 19.12
N ASP A 440 4.31 -11.14 18.17
CA ASP A 440 5.69 -11.56 18.38
C ASP A 440 6.51 -10.37 18.90
N THR A 441 7.33 -10.61 19.92
CA THR A 441 8.21 -9.57 20.48
C THR A 441 9.20 -9.04 19.45
N ARG A 442 9.63 -9.88 18.49
CA ARG A 442 10.55 -9.50 17.39
C ARG A 442 9.99 -8.41 16.49
N PHE A 443 8.67 -8.25 16.42
CA PHE A 443 8.05 -7.14 15.68
C PHE A 443 8.54 -5.77 16.20
N LYS A 444 8.84 -5.66 17.50
CA LYS A 444 9.35 -4.42 18.11
C LYS A 444 10.71 -4.00 17.57
N LYS A 445 11.48 -4.91 16.94
CA LYS A 445 12.70 -4.55 16.23
C LYS A 445 12.40 -3.49 15.17
N ILE A 446 11.29 -3.57 14.45
CA ILE A 446 10.88 -2.60 13.42
C ILE A 446 10.69 -1.20 14.02
N LEU A 447 10.10 -1.12 15.21
CA LEU A 447 9.78 0.15 15.89
C LEU A 447 10.92 0.67 16.78
N SER A 448 12.07 -0.01 16.79
CA SER A 448 13.10 0.21 17.80
C SER A 448 13.69 1.63 17.84
N ILE A 449 13.57 2.39 16.75
CA ILE A 449 14.03 3.78 16.67
C ILE A 449 13.36 4.69 17.71
N PHE A 450 12.12 4.38 18.12
CA PHE A 450 11.40 5.12 19.16
C PHE A 450 11.86 4.76 20.58
N ASN A 451 12.74 3.76 20.71
CA ASN A 451 13.54 3.46 21.88
C ASN A 451 12.83 2.95 23.14
N CYS A 452 11.59 3.33 23.39
CA CYS A 452 10.77 2.84 24.49
C CYS A 452 9.31 2.64 24.07
N GLU A 453 8.59 1.83 24.84
CA GLU A 453 7.21 1.44 24.55
C GLU A 453 6.26 2.62 24.51
N VAL A 454 6.49 3.64 25.35
CA VAL A 454 5.65 4.85 25.39
C VAL A 454 5.73 5.60 24.06
N GLU A 455 6.93 5.80 23.53
CA GLU A 455 7.12 6.46 22.24
C GLU A 455 6.65 5.57 21.08
N MET A 456 6.84 4.24 21.16
CA MET A 456 6.24 3.30 20.20
C MET A 456 4.70 3.36 20.21
N LEU A 457 4.07 3.49 21.38
CA LEU A 457 2.62 3.64 21.50
C LEU A 457 2.13 4.98 20.94
N LYS A 458 2.86 6.07 21.17
CA LYS A 458 2.54 7.38 20.55
C LYS A 458 2.68 7.32 19.03
N PHE A 459 3.71 6.66 18.53
CA PHE A 459 3.90 6.41 17.11
C PHE A 459 2.74 5.62 16.51
N ILE A 460 2.35 4.51 17.15
CA ILE A 460 1.20 3.68 16.73
C ILE A 460 -0.06 4.52 16.73
N LYS A 461 -0.33 5.27 17.80
CA LYS A 461 -1.50 6.15 17.84
C LYS A 461 -1.51 7.09 16.63
N TRP A 462 -0.40 7.78 16.39
CA TRP A 462 -0.29 8.74 15.29
C TRP A 462 -0.51 8.11 13.92
N ILE A 463 0.22 7.03 13.59
CA ILE A 463 0.17 6.46 12.25
C ILE A 463 -1.16 5.76 11.95
N PHE A 464 -1.75 5.06 12.94
CA PHE A 464 -3.04 4.41 12.76
C PHE A 464 -4.19 5.41 12.76
N SER A 465 -4.15 6.46 13.60
CA SER A 465 -5.10 7.58 13.52
C SER A 465 -5.11 8.19 12.12
N PHE A 466 -3.92 8.44 11.57
CA PHE A 466 -3.77 9.04 10.26
C PHE A 466 -4.30 8.13 9.14
N ILE A 467 -3.88 6.86 9.08
CA ILE A 467 -4.30 5.93 8.02
C ILE A 467 -5.81 5.64 8.09
N MET A 468 -6.38 5.54 9.29
CA MET A 468 -7.78 5.17 9.50
C MET A 468 -8.73 6.37 9.57
N LYS A 469 -8.22 7.61 9.58
CA LYS A 469 -8.98 8.82 9.91
C LYS A 469 -9.78 8.62 11.20
N SER A 470 -9.08 8.30 12.29
CA SER A 470 -9.69 7.89 13.56
C SER A 470 -9.03 8.54 14.77
N SER A 471 -9.81 8.68 15.85
CA SER A 471 -9.33 9.25 17.12
C SER A 471 -8.26 8.40 17.83
N CYS A 472 -8.23 7.09 17.54
CA CYS A 472 -7.37 6.08 18.14
C CYS A 472 -7.36 6.15 19.66
N ILE A 473 -8.56 6.06 20.26
CA ILE A 473 -8.72 5.91 21.70
C ILE A 473 -8.54 4.43 22.04
N PHE A 474 -7.38 4.06 22.60
CA PHE A 474 -7.01 2.66 22.87
C PHE A 474 -8.01 1.88 23.74
N THR A 475 -8.84 2.57 24.53
CA THR A 475 -9.88 1.95 25.36
C THR A 475 -11.20 1.73 24.63
N SER A 476 -11.40 2.32 23.45
CA SER A 476 -12.62 2.21 22.66
C SER A 476 -12.51 1.03 21.68
N ILE A 477 -13.19 -0.08 22.01
CA ILE A 477 -13.25 -1.27 21.14
C ILE A 477 -13.97 -0.96 19.81
N GLY A 478 -14.79 0.10 19.77
CA GLY A 478 -15.45 0.56 18.54
C GLY A 478 -14.53 1.28 17.55
N ASP A 479 -13.44 1.88 18.03
CA ASP A 479 -12.53 2.70 17.22
C ASP A 479 -11.73 1.81 16.23
N PRO A 480 -11.75 2.09 14.91
CA PRO A 480 -11.11 1.26 13.91
C PRO A 480 -9.57 1.21 14.04
N ALA A 481 -8.93 2.30 14.45
CA ALA A 481 -7.49 2.32 14.69
C ALA A 481 -7.11 1.46 15.91
N THR A 482 -7.92 1.47 16.97
CA THR A 482 -7.76 0.58 18.12
C THR A 482 -7.95 -0.89 17.75
N LYS A 483 -8.99 -1.23 16.98
CA LYS A 483 -9.22 -2.60 16.48
C LYS A 483 -8.03 -3.11 15.65
N MET A 484 -7.54 -2.28 14.73
CA MET A 484 -6.43 -2.63 13.84
C MET A 484 -5.11 -2.82 14.60
N SER A 485 -4.83 -1.96 15.58
CA SER A 485 -3.57 -1.97 16.35
C SER A 485 -3.57 -2.89 17.57
N PHE A 486 -4.70 -3.52 17.92
CA PHE A 486 -4.92 -4.19 19.21
C PHE A 486 -3.77 -5.13 19.65
N ASN A 487 -3.37 -6.07 18.79
CA ASN A 487 -2.31 -7.04 19.13
C ASN A 487 -0.96 -6.37 19.38
N LEU A 488 -0.63 -5.35 18.58
CA LEU A 488 0.62 -4.60 18.73
C LEU A 488 0.62 -3.79 20.02
N THR A 489 -0.48 -3.08 20.28
CA THR A 489 -0.68 -2.29 21.50
C THR A 489 -0.61 -3.16 22.75
N ARG A 490 -1.28 -4.32 22.75
CA ARG A 490 -1.20 -5.30 23.85
C ARG A 490 0.23 -5.81 24.07
N SER A 491 0.92 -6.20 22.99
CA SER A 491 2.31 -6.66 23.04
C SER A 491 3.26 -5.61 23.65
N LEU A 492 3.00 -4.32 23.44
CA LEU A 492 3.76 -3.23 24.07
C LEU A 492 3.38 -3.06 25.55
N PHE A 493 2.10 -3.11 25.90
CA PHE A 493 1.66 -3.03 27.30
C PHE A 493 2.25 -4.15 28.17
N ASP A 494 2.32 -5.38 27.64
CA ASP A 494 2.94 -6.52 28.32
C ASP A 494 4.43 -6.30 28.63
N ASP A 495 5.11 -5.41 27.89
CA ASP A 495 6.52 -5.11 28.04
C ASP A 495 6.80 -3.83 28.85
N VAL A 496 5.85 -2.91 29.00
CA VAL A 496 6.04 -1.62 29.71
C VAL A 496 6.49 -1.83 31.16
N MET A 497 6.04 -2.91 31.81
CA MET A 497 6.40 -3.21 33.20
C MET A 497 7.74 -3.95 33.35
N LYS A 498 8.41 -4.33 32.25
CA LYS A 498 9.68 -5.07 32.30
C LYS A 498 10.85 -4.09 32.46
N ILE A 499 11.75 -4.38 33.40
CA ILE A 499 13.01 -3.65 33.60
C ILE A 499 13.93 -3.91 32.40
N LYS A 500 14.42 -2.83 31.78
CA LYS A 500 15.32 -2.88 30.62
C LYS A 500 16.47 -1.89 30.79
N ILE A 501 17.59 -2.18 30.13
CA ILE A 501 18.70 -1.23 30.03
C ILE A 501 18.30 -0.03 29.16
N PRO A 502 18.93 1.14 29.35
CA PRO A 502 18.79 2.26 28.42
C PRO A 502 19.08 1.82 26.99
N ASN A 503 18.28 2.33 26.06
CA ASN A 503 18.38 2.04 24.64
C ASN A 503 18.24 0.57 24.22
N TYR A 504 17.61 -0.26 25.07
CA TYR A 504 17.47 -1.69 24.84
C TYR A 504 17.01 -2.06 23.43
N TYR A 505 15.91 -1.46 22.93
CA TYR A 505 15.38 -1.82 21.63
C TYR A 505 16.30 -1.44 20.47
N ILE A 506 16.96 -0.28 20.57
CA ILE A 506 17.94 0.16 19.56
C ILE A 506 19.08 -0.85 19.52
N HIS A 507 19.63 -1.23 20.69
CA HIS A 507 20.72 -2.20 20.77
C HIS A 507 20.30 -3.57 20.24
N TRP A 508 19.12 -4.04 20.64
CA TRP A 508 18.61 -5.35 20.25
C TRP A 508 18.35 -5.45 18.75
N ALA A 509 17.85 -4.39 18.13
CA ALA A 509 17.60 -4.36 16.70
C ALA A 509 18.85 -4.05 15.87
N ALA A 510 19.97 -3.67 16.49
CA ALA A 510 21.23 -3.48 15.80
C ALA A 510 22.08 -4.75 15.73
N LEU A 511 21.74 -5.77 16.54
CA LEU A 511 22.49 -7.02 16.62
C LEU A 511 22.71 -7.64 15.24
N PRO A 512 23.95 -8.07 14.91
CA PRO A 512 24.25 -8.75 13.66
C PRO A 512 23.46 -10.04 13.52
N THR A 513 23.06 -10.36 12.29
CA THR A 513 22.48 -11.65 11.95
C THR A 513 23.51 -12.55 11.27
N LYS A 514 23.11 -13.78 10.94
CA LYS A 514 23.93 -14.71 10.15
C LYS A 514 24.27 -14.19 8.75
N LYS A 515 23.51 -13.21 8.24
CA LYS A 515 23.70 -12.57 6.93
C LYS A 515 24.66 -11.37 7.00
N THR A 516 24.93 -10.80 8.18
CA THR A 516 25.80 -9.63 8.33
C THR A 516 27.20 -9.90 7.81
N ILE A 517 27.67 -9.03 6.91
CA ILE A 517 29.02 -9.04 6.36
C ILE A 517 29.92 -8.20 7.27
N GLY A 518 31.10 -8.70 7.60
CA GLY A 518 32.04 -8.01 8.49
C GLY A 518 32.82 -6.91 7.77
N GLU A 519 32.99 -5.76 8.42
CA GLU A 519 33.71 -4.58 7.90
C GLU A 519 34.88 -4.18 8.83
N PRO A 520 36.02 -4.89 8.89
CA PRO A 520 36.38 -6.19 8.30
C PRO A 520 36.22 -7.38 9.27
N PHE A 521 35.76 -7.12 10.50
CA PHE A 521 35.85 -8.10 11.58
C PHE A 521 34.66 -9.06 11.61
N TYR A 522 34.93 -10.27 12.07
CA TYR A 522 33.94 -11.28 12.42
C TYR A 522 34.07 -11.64 13.89
N SER A 523 32.98 -12.07 14.52
CA SER A 523 33.00 -12.58 15.89
C SER A 523 32.08 -13.79 16.05
N LEU A 524 32.22 -14.47 17.18
CA LEU A 524 31.32 -15.53 17.61
C LEU A 524 30.35 -14.95 18.63
N MET A 525 29.07 -14.99 18.29
CA MET A 525 27.99 -14.52 19.15
C MET A 525 26.97 -15.62 19.43
N GLU A 526 26.34 -15.58 20.59
CA GLU A 526 25.34 -16.57 20.98
C GLU A 526 24.00 -16.32 20.31
N PHE A 527 23.37 -17.40 19.87
CA PHE A 527 22.04 -17.43 19.27
C PHE A 527 21.12 -18.35 20.06
N GLU A 528 19.91 -17.86 20.34
CA GLU A 528 18.83 -18.66 20.92
C GLU A 528 17.58 -18.54 20.05
N ASN A 529 16.94 -19.67 19.73
CA ASN A 529 15.77 -19.73 18.84
C ASN A 529 15.99 -19.03 17.48
N GLY A 530 17.23 -19.06 16.98
CA GLY A 530 17.59 -18.43 15.69
C GLY A 530 17.91 -16.94 15.77
N GLU A 531 17.83 -16.32 16.95
CA GLU A 531 18.09 -14.89 17.17
C GLU A 531 19.40 -14.68 17.93
N ASN A 532 20.17 -13.66 17.54
CA ASN A 532 21.34 -13.22 18.29
C ASN A 532 20.88 -12.60 19.63
N ILE A 533 21.49 -13.04 20.75
CA ILE A 533 21.17 -12.52 22.08
C ILE A 533 22.14 -11.43 22.57
N GLY A 534 23.16 -11.09 21.77
CA GLY A 534 24.12 -10.02 22.05
C GLY A 534 25.34 -10.46 22.88
N SER A 535 25.42 -11.73 23.27
CA SER A 535 26.56 -12.26 24.03
C SER A 535 27.71 -12.64 23.08
N PHE A 536 28.90 -12.11 23.35
CA PHE A 536 30.13 -12.49 22.65
C PHE A 536 30.78 -13.71 23.28
N LYS A 537 31.48 -14.51 22.46
CA LYS A 537 32.49 -15.40 22.99
C LYS A 537 33.70 -14.60 23.47
N ALA A 538 34.08 -14.82 24.72
CA ALA A 538 35.23 -14.21 25.35
C ALA A 538 36.33 -15.26 25.64
N THR A 539 37.61 -14.88 25.60
CA THR A 539 38.72 -15.75 26.08
C THR A 539 38.78 -15.80 27.60
N ASN A 540 38.37 -14.73 28.27
CA ASN A 540 38.29 -14.58 29.72
C ASN A 540 37.15 -13.59 30.06
N GLN A 541 36.96 -13.26 31.33
CA GLN A 541 35.84 -12.39 31.77
C GLN A 541 35.81 -11.01 31.08
N ASN A 542 36.95 -10.49 30.59
CA ASN A 542 37.07 -9.10 30.13
C ASN A 542 37.62 -8.96 28.70
N THR A 543 37.69 -10.04 27.91
CA THR A 543 38.34 -9.98 26.57
C THR A 543 37.51 -10.67 25.49
N ILE A 544 37.01 -9.88 24.53
CA ILE A 544 36.26 -10.34 23.36
C ILE A 544 37.23 -10.67 22.22
N ILE A 545 36.90 -11.69 21.42
CA ILE A 545 37.71 -12.12 20.26
C ILE A 545 37.04 -11.71 18.95
N PHE A 546 37.79 -11.02 18.09
CA PHE A 546 37.44 -10.76 16.70
C PHE A 546 38.40 -11.47 15.75
N PHE A 547 37.94 -11.74 14.53
CA PHE A 547 38.66 -12.43 13.47
C PHE A 547 38.69 -11.55 12.22
N LEU A 548 39.80 -11.55 11.49
CA LEU A 548 39.95 -10.77 10.24
C LEU A 548 39.22 -11.40 9.04
N ASN A 549 38.86 -12.68 9.12
CA ASN A 549 38.10 -13.35 8.08
C ASN A 549 37.09 -14.34 8.66
N LYS A 550 36.03 -14.61 7.90
CA LYS A 550 34.95 -15.50 8.30
C LYS A 550 35.41 -16.96 8.50
N ASN A 551 36.33 -17.43 7.67
CA ASN A 551 36.80 -18.82 7.69
C ASN A 551 37.55 -19.15 8.99
N ASP A 552 38.35 -18.21 9.49
CA ASP A 552 39.07 -18.31 10.73
C ASP A 552 38.12 -18.37 11.92
N ALA A 553 37.09 -17.53 11.95
CA ALA A 553 36.04 -17.60 12.97
C ALA A 553 35.30 -18.96 12.94
N VAL A 554 35.01 -19.50 11.74
CA VAL A 554 34.39 -20.82 11.57
C VAL A 554 35.32 -21.94 12.05
N ASN A 555 36.60 -21.89 11.72
CA ASN A 555 37.59 -22.87 12.14
C ASN A 555 37.79 -22.84 13.66
N TYR A 556 37.84 -21.65 14.24
CA TYR A 556 37.91 -21.46 15.68
C TYR A 556 36.68 -22.06 16.38
N ARG A 557 35.47 -21.78 15.86
CA ARG A 557 34.21 -22.40 16.34
C ARG A 557 34.26 -23.92 16.33
N LYS A 558 34.76 -24.54 15.25
CA LYS A 558 34.89 -26.01 15.16
C LYS A 558 35.84 -26.58 16.20
N LYS A 559 36.96 -25.89 16.49
CA LYS A 559 37.91 -26.31 17.54
C LYS A 559 37.27 -26.26 18.92
N ILE A 560 36.66 -25.13 19.30
CA ILE A 560 36.00 -25.01 20.62
C ILE A 560 34.81 -25.95 20.77
N PHE A 561 34.16 -26.35 19.68
CA PHE A 561 33.07 -27.35 19.70
C PHE A 561 33.49 -28.70 20.29
N THR A 562 34.77 -29.04 20.22
CA THR A 562 35.30 -30.28 20.80
C THR A 562 35.51 -30.22 22.32
N THR A 563 35.50 -29.01 22.89
CA THR A 563 35.87 -28.77 24.30
C THR A 563 34.81 -28.00 25.11
N ASP A 564 33.90 -27.27 24.46
CA ASP A 564 32.89 -26.40 25.09
C ASP A 564 31.47 -26.86 24.68
N SER A 565 30.70 -27.35 25.65
CA SER A 565 29.34 -27.85 25.42
C SER A 565 28.37 -26.77 24.92
N MET A 566 28.66 -25.48 25.15
CA MET A 566 27.83 -24.36 24.69
C MET A 566 28.17 -23.87 23.28
N ALA A 567 29.21 -24.43 22.63
CA ALA A 567 29.63 -24.02 21.29
C ALA A 567 28.54 -24.16 20.21
N HIS A 568 27.53 -25.01 20.45
CA HIS A 568 26.38 -25.17 19.57
C HIS A 568 25.49 -23.93 19.47
N LYS A 569 25.49 -23.07 20.51
CA LYS A 569 24.78 -21.79 20.50
C LYS A 569 25.54 -20.67 19.80
N LEU A 570 26.84 -20.81 19.60
CA LEU A 570 27.67 -19.77 18.98
C LEU A 570 27.53 -19.80 17.46
N GLU A 571 27.38 -18.64 16.84
CA GLU A 571 27.37 -18.47 15.39
C GLU A 571 28.37 -17.39 14.98
N VAL A 572 28.93 -17.54 13.78
CA VAL A 572 29.85 -16.55 13.20
C VAL A 572 29.03 -15.43 12.56
N VAL A 573 29.25 -14.20 13.01
CA VAL A 573 28.60 -13.00 12.47
C VAL A 573 29.63 -11.93 12.13
N GLY A 574 29.32 -11.09 11.14
CA GLY A 574 30.11 -9.91 10.83
C GLY A 574 29.88 -8.79 11.85
N ILE A 575 30.91 -7.97 12.08
CA ILE A 575 30.81 -6.70 12.80
C ILE A 575 30.80 -5.61 11.74
N ASP A 576 29.63 -5.02 11.52
CA ASP A 576 29.44 -3.92 10.58
C ASP A 576 29.48 -2.57 11.29
N ARG A 577 29.57 -1.47 10.53
CA ARG A 577 29.62 -0.12 11.11
C ARG A 577 28.40 0.20 11.96
N HIS A 578 27.20 -0.26 11.57
CA HIS A 578 25.97 0.01 12.32
C HIS A 578 26.02 -0.57 13.73
N TYR A 579 26.36 -1.85 13.87
CA TYR A 579 26.47 -2.48 15.18
C TYR A 579 27.67 -1.92 15.97
N TRP A 580 28.80 -1.67 15.31
CA TRP A 580 30.00 -1.11 15.94
C TRP A 580 29.73 0.23 16.64
N ASN A 581 29.04 1.16 15.96
CA ASN A 581 28.67 2.46 16.52
C ASN A 581 27.89 2.36 17.84
N ILE A 582 27.19 1.25 18.07
CA ILE A 582 26.43 1.00 19.29
C ILE A 582 27.31 0.38 20.38
N ILE A 583 28.11 -0.64 20.04
CA ILE A 583 28.90 -1.36 21.05
C ILE A 583 30.18 -0.65 21.45
N GLU A 584 30.76 0.20 20.60
CA GLU A 584 32.01 0.91 20.88
C GLU A 584 31.92 1.69 22.21
N LYS A 585 30.81 2.41 22.40
CA LYS A 585 30.54 3.16 23.63
C LYS A 585 30.47 2.25 24.85
N TYR A 586 29.81 1.10 24.71
CA TYR A 586 29.69 0.12 25.79
C TYR A 586 31.05 -0.51 26.14
N ILE A 587 31.86 -0.85 25.15
CA ILE A 587 33.22 -1.39 25.35
C ILE A 587 34.10 -0.36 26.07
N LEU A 588 33.99 0.92 25.70
CA LEU A 588 34.72 2.01 26.34
C LEU A 588 34.34 2.18 27.82
N GLU A 589 33.03 2.16 28.13
CA GLU A 589 32.52 2.34 29.49
C GLU A 589 32.84 1.17 30.42
N THR A 590 32.87 -0.05 29.88
CA THR A 590 33.11 -1.29 30.64
C THR A 590 34.59 -1.69 30.73
N GLY A 591 35.46 -1.11 29.90
CA GLY A 591 36.89 -1.44 29.87
C GLY A 591 37.19 -2.83 29.31
N ILE A 592 36.32 -3.36 28.46
CA ILE A 592 36.52 -4.65 27.79
C ILE A 592 37.69 -4.56 26.79
N ASN A 593 38.58 -5.54 26.80
CA ASN A 593 39.66 -5.65 25.83
C ASN A 593 39.19 -6.35 24.55
N ILE A 594 39.72 -5.92 23.40
CA ILE A 594 39.48 -6.56 22.11
C ILE A 594 40.75 -7.28 21.68
N CYS A 595 40.65 -8.59 21.49
CA CYS A 595 41.71 -9.42 20.94
C CYS A 595 41.40 -9.73 19.47
N ILE A 596 42.28 -9.30 18.56
CA ILE A 596 42.20 -9.68 17.15
C ILE A 596 43.00 -10.98 16.98
N CYS A 597 42.31 -12.05 16.59
CA CYS A 597 42.95 -13.31 16.24
C CYS A 597 43.67 -13.17 14.90
N THR A 598 44.98 -13.38 14.91
CA THR A 598 45.85 -13.31 13.72
C THR A 598 46.22 -14.69 13.18
N ASP A 599 46.18 -15.73 14.02
CA ASP A 599 46.40 -17.11 13.61
C ASP A 599 45.58 -18.07 14.49
N VAL A 600 44.54 -18.67 13.90
CA VAL A 600 43.64 -19.64 14.56
C VAL A 600 44.31 -20.99 14.80
N ASN A 601 45.36 -21.35 14.05
CA ASN A 601 46.05 -22.63 14.20
C ASN A 601 47.01 -22.64 15.37
N ASN A 602 47.72 -21.54 15.57
CA ASN A 602 48.67 -21.38 16.66
C ASN A 602 48.09 -20.62 17.87
N ASN A 603 46.78 -20.30 17.86
CA ASN A 603 46.09 -19.50 18.88
C ASN A 603 46.78 -18.15 19.16
N ILE A 604 47.29 -17.50 18.11
CA ILE A 604 47.96 -16.20 18.22
C ILE A 604 46.92 -15.10 18.06
N GLY A 605 46.84 -14.21 19.05
CA GLY A 605 45.99 -13.02 19.01
C GLY A 605 46.72 -11.80 19.58
N LYS A 606 46.33 -10.62 19.10
CA LYS A 606 46.87 -9.33 19.55
C LYS A 606 45.76 -8.52 20.22
N ILE A 607 46.00 -8.09 21.45
CA ILE A 607 45.13 -7.10 22.11
C ILE A 607 45.34 -5.76 21.42
N MET A 608 44.26 -5.16 20.93
CA MET A 608 44.27 -3.87 20.26
C MET A 608 43.51 -2.83 21.07
N LYS A 609 43.96 -1.58 20.96
CA LYS A 609 43.24 -0.45 21.58
C LYS A 609 41.95 -0.18 20.80
N LEU A 610 40.89 0.22 21.49
CA LEU A 610 39.59 0.51 20.88
C LEU A 610 39.69 1.46 19.67
N LYS A 611 40.46 2.56 19.80
CA LYS A 611 40.70 3.51 18.71
C LYS A 611 41.36 2.90 17.46
N GLU A 612 42.21 1.90 17.64
CA GLU A 612 42.86 1.21 16.50
C GLU A 612 41.84 0.33 15.76
N VAL A 613 40.96 -0.34 16.50
CA VAL A 613 39.87 -1.15 15.93
C VAL A 613 38.87 -0.25 15.19
N ASP A 614 38.46 0.87 15.78
CA ASP A 614 37.53 1.82 15.16
C ASP A 614 38.10 2.43 13.87
N ASN A 615 39.38 2.79 13.86
CA ASN A 615 40.06 3.30 12.66
C ASN A 615 40.04 2.28 11.51
N ILE A 616 40.24 1.00 11.82
CA ILE A 616 40.19 -0.07 10.81
C ILE A 616 38.78 -0.17 10.24
N ILE A 617 37.74 -0.27 11.09
CA ILE A 617 36.35 -0.37 10.64
C ILE A 617 35.97 0.83 9.75
N THR A 618 36.38 2.04 10.15
CA THR A 618 36.11 3.28 9.40
C THR A 618 36.75 3.31 8.00
N GLN A 619 37.91 2.67 7.81
CA GLN A 619 38.56 2.59 6.50
C GLN A 619 37.81 1.66 5.55
N PHE A 620 37.21 0.58 6.08
CA PHE A 620 36.47 -0.40 5.28
C PHE A 620 35.04 0.05 4.95
N SER A 621 34.41 0.89 5.78
CA SER A 621 33.03 1.38 5.56
C SER A 621 32.92 2.54 4.54
N LYS A 622 34.03 2.96 3.91
CA LYS A 622 34.07 4.05 2.90
C LYS A 622 34.16 3.53 1.45
N VAL A 623 34.02 2.23 1.25
CA VAL A 623 33.96 1.54 -0.05
C VAL A 623 32.53 1.08 -0.26
#